data_AF-A0A1G9C8J7-F1
#
_entry.id   AF-A0A1G9C8J7-F1
#
_cell.length_a   1.000
_cell.length_b   1.000
_cell.length_c   1.000
_cell.angle_alpha   90.00
_cell.angle_beta   90.00
_cell.angle_gamma   90.00
#
_symmetry.space_group_name_H-M   'P 1'
#
loop_
_entity.id
_entity.type
_entity.pdbx_description
1 polymer ?
#
loop_
_entity_poly.entity_id
_entity_poly.type
_entity_poly.pdbx_seq_one_letter_code
_entity_poly.pdbx_strand_id
1 'polypeptide(L)' 'MSKVVRIDEEALEVALKYGKNLSAGIMKMEELLKKQEKAKRDYTAIEEMIRRTIREELEMLTSRY' A
#
# COMPACT_ATOMS: atom_id res chain seq x y z
N MET A 1 -0.56 -23.83 -18.10
CA MET A 1 0.67 -24.63 -17.91
C MET A 1 1.04 -24.60 -16.44
N SER A 2 1.20 -25.77 -15.80
CA SER A 2 1.79 -25.84 -14.47
C SER A 2 3.32 -25.86 -14.59
N LYS A 3 4.00 -25.04 -13.79
CA LYS A 3 5.46 -25.07 -13.65
C LYS A 3 5.76 -25.50 -12.22
N VAL A 4 6.61 -26.50 -12.04
CA VAL A 4 7.05 -26.93 -10.71
C VAL A 4 8.09 -25.94 -10.21
N VAL A 5 7.80 -25.29 -9.08
CA VAL A 5 8.68 -24.30 -8.44
C VAL A 5 9.15 -24.90 -7.12
N ARG A 6 10.47 -24.87 -6.88
CA ARG A 6 11.03 -25.19 -5.58
C ARG A 6 10.95 -23.95 -4.71
N ILE A 7 10.41 -24.13 -3.51
CA ILE A 7 10.13 -23.09 -2.56
C ILE A 7 10.54 -23.62 -1.20
N ASP A 8 11.11 -22.74 -0.37
CA ASP A 8 11.42 -23.01 1.01
C ASP A 8 10.15 -23.36 1.82
N GLU A 9 10.25 -24.32 2.74
CA GLU A 9 9.10 -24.78 3.52
C GLU A 9 8.47 -23.65 4.35
N GLU A 10 9.28 -22.76 4.92
CA GLU A 10 8.77 -21.61 5.69
C GLU A 10 8.01 -20.64 4.79
N ALA A 11 8.53 -20.41 3.59
CA ALA A 11 7.85 -19.54 2.61
C ALA A 11 6.52 -20.15 2.14
N LEU A 12 6.43 -21.48 2.03
CA LEU A 12 5.19 -22.17 1.72
C LEU A 12 4.18 -22.03 2.86
N GLU A 13 4.61 -22.21 4.11
CA GLU A 13 3.76 -22.01 5.28
C GLU A 13 3.21 -20.58 5.35
N VAL A 14 4.06 -19.59 5.11
CA VAL A 14 3.62 -18.19 5.02
C VAL A 14 2.56 -18.05 3.93
N ALA A 15 2.78 -18.62 2.74
CA ALA A 15 1.79 -18.56 1.66
C ALA A 15 0.45 -19.21 1.99
N LEU A 16 0.46 -20.34 2.68
CA LEU A 16 -0.76 -21.04 3.07
C LEU A 16 -1.58 -20.28 4.13
N LYS A 17 -0.96 -19.38 4.91
CA LYS A 17 -1.72 -18.48 5.82
C LYS A 17 -2.64 -17.52 5.07
N TYR A 18 -2.33 -17.20 3.80
CA TYR A 18 -3.10 -16.25 3.00
C TYR A 18 -4.04 -16.92 1.97
N GLY A 19 -3.99 -18.25 1.82
CA GLY A 19 -4.86 -18.96 0.88
C GLY A 19 -4.74 -20.47 0.93
N LYS A 20 -5.71 -21.17 0.34
CA LYS A 20 -5.82 -22.65 0.37
C LYS A 20 -4.70 -23.39 -0.37
N ASN A 21 -3.95 -22.69 -1.22
CA ASN A 21 -2.81 -23.22 -1.96
C ASN A 21 -1.82 -22.08 -2.28
N LEU A 22 -0.61 -22.43 -2.72
CA LEU A 22 0.47 -21.48 -3.00
C LEU A 22 0.04 -20.36 -3.95
N SER A 23 -0.68 -20.69 -5.03
CA SER A 23 -1.13 -19.69 -6.00
C SER A 23 -2.11 -18.69 -5.38
N ALA A 24 -3.10 -19.19 -4.64
CA ALA A 24 -4.09 -18.36 -3.96
C ALA A 24 -3.43 -17.47 -2.89
N GLY A 25 -2.48 -18.03 -2.12
CA GLY A 25 -1.72 -17.30 -1.12
C GLY A 25 -0.91 -16.15 -1.72
N ILE A 26 -0.13 -16.42 -2.78
CA ILE A 26 0.68 -15.42 -3.47
C ILE A 26 -0.21 -14.32 -4.06
N MET A 27 -1.31 -14.68 -4.73
CA MET A 27 -2.24 -13.69 -5.30
C MET A 27 -2.88 -12.81 -4.22
N LYS A 28 -3.20 -13.39 -3.05
CA LYS A 28 -3.77 -12.63 -1.94
C LYS A 28 -2.75 -11.68 -1.31
N MET A 29 -1.50 -12.11 -1.18
CA MET A 29 -0.42 -11.23 -0.72
C MET A 29 -0.22 -10.04 -1.65
N GLU A 30 -0.17 -10.28 -2.96
CA GLU A 30 -0.06 -9.21 -3.97
C GLU A 30 -1.21 -8.21 -3.88
N GLU A 31 -2.45 -8.68 -3.66
CA GLU A 31 -3.62 -7.83 -3.45
C GLU A 31 -3.45 -6.92 -2.21
N LEU A 32 -2.95 -7.49 -1.11
CA LEU A 32 -2.74 -6.76 0.15
C LEU A 32 -1.62 -5.72 0.02
N LEU A 33 -0.53 -6.05 -0.69
CA LEU A 33 0.56 -5.11 -0.97
C LEU A 33 0.06 -3.93 -1.81
N LYS A 34 -0.71 -4.19 -2.88
CA LYS A 34 -1.32 -3.13 -3.70
C LYS A 34 -2.28 -2.25 -2.91
N LYS A 35 -3.08 -2.85 -2.01
CA LYS A 35 -3.96 -2.08 -1.13
C LYS A 35 -3.19 -1.17 -0.18
N GLN A 36 -2.10 -1.66 0.42
CA GLN A 36 -1.25 -0.82 1.25
C GLN A 36 -0.56 0.28 0.46
N GLU A 37 -0.06 0.00 -0.74
CA GLU A 37 0.59 1.00 -1.58
C GLU A 37 -0.39 2.11 -1.97
N LYS A 38 -1.62 1.74 -2.33
CA LYS A 38 -2.70 2.70 -2.59
C LYS A 38 -3.01 3.54 -1.35
N ALA A 39 -3.19 2.90 -0.19
CA ALA A 39 -3.44 3.62 1.06
C ALA A 39 -2.31 4.59 1.43
N LYS A 40 -1.04 4.19 1.27
CA LYS A 40 0.12 5.06 1.50
C LYS A 40 0.10 6.29 0.58
N ARG A 41 -0.19 6.10 -0.72
CA ARG A 41 -0.33 7.21 -1.67
C ARG A 41 -1.46 8.14 -1.27
N ASP A 42 -2.59 7.60 -0.83
CA ASP A 42 -3.74 8.40 -0.38
C ASP A 42 -3.36 9.25 0.85
N TYR A 43 -2.63 8.70 1.82
CA TYR A 43 -2.15 9.46 2.99
C TYR A 43 -1.20 10.60 2.60
N THR A 44 -0.24 10.35 1.70
CA THR A 44 0.69 11.40 1.24
C THR A 44 -0.05 12.52 0.50
N ALA A 45 -1.03 12.18 -0.34
CA ALA A 45 -1.85 13.16 -1.05
C ALA A 45 -2.70 14.02 -0.09
N ILE A 46 -3.28 13.40 0.94
CA ILE A 46 -4.04 14.11 1.97
C ILE A 46 -3.13 15.06 2.76
N GLU A 47 -1.94 14.62 3.14
CA GLU A 47 -0.99 15.45 3.88
C GLU A 47 -0.54 16.66 3.06
N GLU A 48 -0.25 16.47 1.77
CA GLU A 48 0.14 17.54 0.87
C GLU A 48 -0.99 18.55 0.65
N MET A 49 -2.24 18.07 0.50
CA MET A 49 -3.42 18.91 0.43
C MET A 49 -3.56 19.76 1.70
N ILE A 50 -3.46 19.15 2.89
CA ILE A 50 -3.56 19.88 4.17
C ILE A 50 -2.46 20.92 4.30
N ARG A 51 -1.20 20.58 4.00
CA ARG A 51 -0.08 21.53 4.05
C ARG A 51 -0.29 22.70 3.09
N ARG A 52 -0.81 22.43 1.89
CA ARG A 52 -1.08 23.46 0.88
C ARG A 52 -2.19 24.41 1.35
N THR A 53 -3.32 23.88 1.82
CA THR A 53 -4.41 24.71 2.34
C THR A 53 -3.93 25.58 3.51
N ILE A 54 -3.21 25.01 4.47
CA ILE A 54 -2.67 25.79 5.60
C ILE A 54 -1.72 26.90 5.11
N ARG A 55 -0.87 26.63 4.11
CA ARG A 55 0.02 27.63 3.53
C ARG A 55 -0.75 28.76 2.85
N GLU A 56 -1.75 28.43 2.03
CA GLU A 56 -2.60 29.42 1.35
C GLU A 56 -3.33 30.32 2.36
N GLU A 57 -3.87 29.74 3.44
CA GLU A 57 -4.51 30.51 4.51
C GLU A 57 -3.53 31.42 5.26
N LEU A 58 -2.32 30.93 5.57
CA LEU A 58 -1.28 31.73 6.23
C LEU A 58 -0.78 32.88 5.33
N GLU A 59 -0.61 32.64 4.03
CA GLU A 59 -0.24 33.67 3.05
C GLU A 59 -1.33 34.74 2.92
N MET A 60 -2.61 34.37 2.91
CA MET A 60 -3.72 35.33 2.93
C MET A 60 -3.73 36.19 4.20
N LEU A 61 -3.41 35.61 5.36
CA LEU A 61 -3.33 36.33 6.62
C LEU A 61 -2.12 37.28 6.68
N THR A 62 -0.97 36.88 6.14
CA THR A 62 0.23 37.72 6.11
C THR A 62 0.19 38.80 5.04
N SER A 63 -0.49 38.57 3.92
CA SER A 63 -0.66 39.59 2.85
C SER A 63 -1.59 40.76 3.25
N ARG A 64 -2.30 40.65 4.37
CA ARG A 64 -3.20 41.71 4.90
C ARG A 64 -2.55 42.60 5.96
N TYR A 65 -1.28 42.37 6.30
CA TYR A 65 -0.45 43.24 7.14
C TYR A 65 0.66 43.86 6.31
#